data_AF-A0A6L7WLG7-F1
#
_entry.id   AF-A0A6L7WLG7-F1
#
_cell.length_a   1.000
_cell.length_b   1.000
_cell.length_c   1.000
_cell.angle_alpha   90.00
_cell.angle_beta   90.00
_cell.angle_gamma   90.00
#
_symmetry.space_group_name_H-M   'P 1'
#
loop_
_entity.id
_entity.type
_entity.pdbx_description
1 polymer ?
#
loop_
_entity_poly.entity_id
_entity_poly.type
_entity_poly.pdbx_seq_one_letter_code
_entity_poly.pdbx_strand_id
1 'polypeptide(L)'
;ALVQRLLDPFRELAVGRSVAERAGRIRRETGIATPDALIAATAIEYDLTLVTRNRRHFEPVKQLRVRDPGPGPGSGDEKTAAGASTPPAAGRRSARPGTRRRRSP
;
A
#
# COMPACT_ATOMS: atom_id res chain seq x y z
N ALA A 1 -12.52 -17.06 -20.43
CA ALA A 1 -12.26 -15.80 -21.17
C ALA A 1 -11.00 -15.13 -20.63
N LEU A 2 -10.33 -14.25 -21.39
CA LEU A 2 -9.10 -13.56 -20.98
C LEU A 2 -9.25 -12.82 -19.64
N VAL A 3 -10.41 -12.18 -19.43
CA VAL A 3 -10.73 -11.43 -18.20
C VAL A 3 -10.65 -12.32 -16.96
N GLN A 4 -11.21 -13.53 -17.00
CA GLN A 4 -11.19 -14.43 -15.85
C GLN A 4 -9.76 -14.83 -15.48
N ARG A 5 -8.92 -15.19 -16.47
CA ARG A 5 -7.50 -15.52 -16.24
C ARG A 5 -6.71 -14.38 -15.60
N LEU A 6 -7.05 -13.13 -15.93
CA LEU A 6 -6.43 -11.95 -15.33
C LEU A 6 -6.84 -11.77 -13.86
N LEU A 7 -8.09 -12.10 -13.52
CA LEU A 7 -8.67 -11.91 -12.19
C LEU A 7 -8.45 -13.10 -11.24
N ASP A 8 -8.23 -14.31 -11.76
CA ASP A 8 -7.99 -15.54 -10.99
C ASP A 8 -7.00 -15.40 -9.81
N PRO A 9 -5.86 -14.67 -9.91
CA PRO A 9 -4.93 -14.54 -8.78
C PRO A 9 -5.39 -13.52 -7.72
N PHE A 10 -6.46 -12.76 -7.96
CA PHE A 10 -6.93 -11.71 -7.06
C PHE A 10 -8.06 -12.22 -6.16
N ARG A 11 -8.05 -11.74 -4.92
CA ARG A 11 -9.16 -11.96 -3.99
C ARG A 11 -10.30 -10.98 -4.30
N GLU A 12 -11.48 -11.51 -4.56
CA GLU A 12 -12.70 -10.71 -4.69
C GLU A 12 -13.28 -10.33 -3.32
N LEU A 13 -13.73 -9.08 -3.19
CA LEU A 13 -14.39 -8.57 -1.98
C LEU A 13 -15.83 -8.19 -2.32
N ALA A 14 -16.79 -8.87 -1.68
CA ALA A 14 -18.19 -8.59 -1.86
C ALA A 14 -18.61 -7.26 -1.22
N VAL A 15 -19.49 -6.52 -1.90
CA VAL A 15 -20.12 -5.32 -1.36
C VAL A 15 -21.23 -5.73 -0.39
N GLY A 16 -20.89 -5.80 0.89
CA GLY A 16 -21.84 -6.06 1.97
C GLY A 16 -22.54 -4.79 2.49
N ARG A 17 -23.42 -4.97 3.49
CA ARG A 17 -24.16 -3.86 4.11
C ARG A 17 -23.24 -2.75 4.65
N SER A 18 -22.17 -3.10 5.38
CA SER A 18 -21.23 -2.12 5.93
C SER A 18 -20.60 -1.24 4.85
N VAL A 19 -20.12 -1.88 3.78
CA VAL A 19 -19.56 -1.20 2.60
C VAL A 19 -20.60 -0.27 1.97
N ALA A 20 -21.82 -0.75 1.74
CA ALA A 20 -22.88 0.04 1.11
C ALA A 20 -23.28 1.26 1.96
N GLU A 21 -23.42 1.10 3.27
CA GLU A 21 -23.72 2.20 4.19
C GLU A 21 -22.59 3.23 4.23
N ARG A 22 -21.33 2.79 4.33
CA ARG A 22 -20.18 3.69 4.29
C ARG A 22 -20.07 4.42 2.96
N ALA A 23 -20.29 3.74 1.84
CA ALA A 23 -20.31 4.37 0.51
C ALA A 23 -21.40 5.45 0.42
N GLY A 24 -22.57 5.19 0.98
CA GLY A 24 -23.66 6.16 1.05
C GLY A 24 -23.31 7.41 1.86
N ARG A 25 -22.52 7.28 2.94
CA ARG A 25 -22.00 8.43 3.70
C ARG A 25 -20.95 9.20 2.91
N ILE A 26 -19.93 8.50 2.40
CA ILE A 26 -18.86 9.09 1.59
C ILE A 26 -19.44 9.89 0.42
N ARG A 27 -20.38 9.31 -0.33
CA ARG A 27 -21.01 9.99 -1.47
C ARG A 27 -21.74 11.27 -1.07
N ARG A 28 -22.46 11.27 0.07
CA ARG A 28 -23.17 12.47 0.55
C ARG A 28 -22.21 13.56 1.02
N GLU A 29 -21.12 13.16 1.66
CA GLU A 29 -20.11 14.09 2.20
C GLU A 29 -19.20 14.69 1.11
N THR A 30 -18.90 13.91 0.08
CA THR A 30 -17.86 14.26 -0.92
C THR A 30 -18.39 14.54 -2.32
N GLY A 31 -19.59 14.08 -2.66
CA GLY A 31 -20.17 14.21 -3.99
C GLY A 31 -19.58 13.29 -5.07
N ILE A 32 -18.65 12.37 -4.73
CA ILE A 32 -18.06 11.46 -5.72
C ILE A 32 -19.09 10.47 -6.30
N ALA A 33 -18.79 9.91 -7.46
CA ALA A 33 -19.66 8.95 -8.12
C ALA A 33 -19.90 7.70 -7.25
N THR A 34 -21.10 7.11 -7.34
CA THR A 34 -21.46 5.92 -6.55
C THR A 34 -20.46 4.75 -6.69
N PRO A 35 -19.95 4.41 -7.88
CA PRO A 35 -18.94 3.35 -8.00
C PRO A 35 -17.63 3.68 -7.26
N ASP A 36 -17.15 4.92 -7.35
CA ASP A 36 -15.94 5.36 -6.64
C ASP A 36 -16.15 5.34 -5.13
N ALA A 37 -17.34 5.75 -4.66
CA ALA A 37 -17.70 5.66 -3.24
C ALA A 37 -17.71 4.22 -2.71
N LEU A 38 -18.17 3.25 -3.52
CA LEU A 38 -18.14 1.83 -3.15
C LEU A 38 -16.71 1.29 -3.06
N ILE A 39 -15.84 1.67 -4.01
CA ILE A 39 -14.42 1.30 -3.99
C ILE A 39 -13.72 1.91 -2.76
N ALA A 40 -13.93 3.20 -2.50
CA ALA A 40 -13.37 3.91 -1.35
C ALA A 40 -13.86 3.30 -0.02
N ALA A 41 -15.16 3.03 0.10
CA ALA A 41 -15.75 2.40 1.27
C ALA A 41 -15.16 1.01 1.51
N THR A 42 -15.01 0.20 0.47
CA THR A 42 -14.38 -1.12 0.56
C THR A 42 -12.96 -1.00 1.09
N ALA A 43 -12.15 -0.11 0.52
CA ALA A 43 -10.77 0.09 0.99
C ALA A 43 -10.72 0.54 2.46
N ILE A 44 -11.63 1.40 2.91
CA ILE A 44 -11.67 1.87 4.29
C ILE A 44 -12.17 0.78 5.25
N GLU A 45 -13.22 0.03 4.90
CA GLU A 45 -13.76 -1.07 5.73
C GLU A 45 -12.74 -2.19 5.97
N TYR A 46 -11.91 -2.50 4.98
CA TYR A 46 -10.94 -3.59 5.05
C TYR A 46 -9.50 -3.11 5.36
N ASP A 47 -9.32 -1.84 5.73
CA ASP A 47 -8.01 -1.21 5.95
C ASP A 47 -7.01 -1.47 4.81
N LEU A 48 -7.41 -1.20 3.57
CA LEU A 48 -6.60 -1.42 2.37
C LEU A 48 -6.06 -0.11 1.80
N THR A 49 -5.07 -0.22 0.90
CA THR A 49 -4.60 0.90 0.08
C THR A 49 -5.18 0.77 -1.31
N LEU A 50 -5.86 1.82 -1.79
CA LEU A 50 -6.37 1.86 -3.16
C LEU A 50 -5.24 2.20 -4.13
N VAL A 51 -4.96 1.27 -5.05
CA VAL A 51 -4.02 1.51 -6.15
C VAL A 51 -4.81 1.98 -7.37
N THR A 52 -4.55 3.21 -7.83
CA THR A 52 -5.27 3.78 -8.98
C THR A 52 -4.46 4.84 -9.70
N ARG A 53 -4.69 4.97 -11.01
CA ARG A 53 -4.21 6.11 -11.81
C ARG A 53 -5.15 7.32 -11.72
N ASN A 54 -6.42 7.11 -11.31
CA ASN A 54 -7.45 8.16 -11.23
C ASN A 54 -7.47 8.86 -9.86
N ARG A 55 -6.29 9.22 -9.34
CA ARG A 55 -6.13 9.73 -7.96
C ARG A 55 -7.08 10.90 -7.64
N ARG A 56 -7.25 11.83 -8.57
CA ARG A 56 -8.13 13.00 -8.46
C ARG A 56 -9.57 12.69 -8.06
N HIS A 57 -10.11 11.53 -8.45
CA HIS A 57 -11.50 11.16 -8.10
C HIS A 57 -11.65 10.81 -6.61
N PHE A 58 -10.55 10.49 -5.94
CA PHE A 58 -10.51 10.03 -4.56
C PHE A 58 -9.95 11.07 -3.58
N GLU A 59 -9.44 12.20 -4.07
CA GLU A 59 -8.93 13.30 -3.25
C GLU A 59 -9.92 13.83 -2.19
N PRO A 60 -11.24 13.90 -2.46
CA PRO A 60 -12.20 14.32 -1.44
C PRO A 60 -12.32 13.36 -0.23
N VAL A 61 -11.88 12.10 -0.35
CA VAL A 61 -12.04 11.06 0.69
C VAL A 61 -10.83 11.04 1.63
N LYS A 62 -10.83 11.90 2.65
CA LYS A 62 -9.67 12.13 3.54
C LYS A 62 -9.12 10.89 4.27
N GLN A 63 -9.97 9.89 4.55
CA GLN A 63 -9.57 8.67 5.28
C GLN A 63 -8.98 7.58 4.37
N LEU A 64 -8.95 7.80 3.05
CA LEU A 64 -8.54 6.79 2.07
C LEU A 64 -7.04 6.86 1.76
N ARG A 65 -6.34 5.73 1.92
CA ARG A 65 -4.95 5.60 1.48
C ARG A 65 -4.90 5.31 -0.02
N VAL A 66 -4.28 6.21 -0.79
CA VAL A 66 -4.19 6.09 -2.26
C VAL A 66 -2.74 6.05 -2.74
N ARG A 67 -2.41 5.04 -3.55
CA ARG A 67 -1.08 4.85 -4.16
C ARG A 67 -1.20 4.81 -5.69
N ASP A 68 -0.21 5.38 -6.37
CA ASP A 68 -0.08 5.21 -7.81
C ASP A 68 0.51 3.82 -8.12
N PRO A 69 0.06 3.09 -9.16
CA PRO A 69 0.64 1.80 -9.53
C PRO A 69 2.11 1.87 -9.95
N GLY A 70 2.64 3.06 -10.25
CA GLY A 70 3.97 3.25 -10.82
C GLY A 70 3.97 3.09 -12.35
N PRO A 71 5.15 3.27 -12.98
CA PRO A 71 5.31 3.04 -14.42
C PRO A 71 4.89 1.61 -14.77
N GLY A 72 4.11 1.49 -15.85
CA GLY A 72 3.70 0.18 -16.35
C GLY A 72 4.88 -0.53 -17.03
N PRO A 73 4.88 -1.86 -17.10
CA PRO A 73 5.81 -2.55 -18.00
C PRO A 73 5.61 -2.01 -19.43
N GLY A 74 6.67 -1.44 -20.01
CA GLY A 74 6.64 -0.80 -21.33
C GLY A 74 6.35 0.72 -21.36
N SER A 75 6.16 1.40 -20.22
CA SER A 75 6.35 2.86 -20.20
C SER A 75 7.84 3.13 -20.36
N GLY A 76 8.25 3.96 -21.33
CA GLY A 76 9.63 4.17 -21.80
C GLY A 76 10.67 4.70 -20.79
N ASP A 77 10.41 4.55 -19.49
CA ASP A 77 11.24 4.97 -18.36
C ASP A 77 12.10 3.82 -17.78
N GLU A 78 12.14 2.65 -18.44
CA GLU A 78 12.89 1.46 -18.01
C GLU A 78 14.44 1.65 -18.00
N LYS A 79 14.95 2.86 -18.25
CA LYS A 79 16.39 3.14 -18.36
C LYS A 79 17.12 3.59 -17.09
N THR A 80 16.50 3.68 -15.91
CA THR A 80 17.19 4.31 -14.75
C THR A 80 17.27 3.49 -13.47
N ALA A 81 16.92 2.21 -13.45
CA ALA A 81 16.99 1.38 -12.23
C ALA A 81 18.10 0.32 -12.22
N ALA A 82 19.16 0.48 -13.04
CA ALA A 82 20.40 -0.30 -12.93
C ALA A 82 21.50 0.55 -12.27
N GLY A 83 21.34 0.87 -10.99
CA GLY A 83 22.37 1.57 -10.22
C GLY A 83 21.90 1.95 -8.83
N ALA A 84 22.61 1.45 -7.81
CA ALA A 84 22.36 1.57 -6.37
C ALA A 84 21.22 0.66 -5.87
N SER A 85 21.46 -0.35 -5.04
CA SER A 85 22.34 -0.34 -3.88
C SER A 85 22.59 -1.77 -3.39
N THR A 86 23.85 -2.20 -3.46
CA THR A 86 24.36 -3.33 -2.67
C THR A 86 24.33 -2.92 -1.19
N PRO A 87 23.78 -3.74 -0.28
CA PRO A 87 23.80 -3.42 1.14
C PRO A 87 25.25 -3.42 1.68
N PRO A 88 25.62 -2.51 2.60
CA PRO A 88 26.95 -2.50 3.18
C PRO A 88 27.19 -3.75 4.03
N ALA A 89 28.41 -4.28 3.93
CA ALA A 89 28.87 -5.50 4.57
C ALA A 89 28.73 -5.44 6.11
N ALA A 90 28.32 -6.58 6.68
CA ALA A 90 28.16 -6.82 8.11
C ALA A 90 29.41 -6.44 8.93
N GLY A 91 29.20 -5.62 9.96
CA GLY A 91 30.20 -5.22 10.93
C GLY A 91 30.76 -6.42 11.70
N ARG A 92 32.09 -6.55 11.70
CA ARG A 92 32.83 -7.50 12.53
C ARG A 92 32.68 -7.10 14.01
N ARG A 93 32.17 -8.01 14.83
CA ARG A 93 32.09 -7.85 16.29
C ARG A 93 33.50 -7.89 16.90
N SER A 94 33.91 -6.78 17.51
CA SER A 94 35.10 -6.71 18.37
C SER A 94 34.74 -7.23 19.76
N ALA A 95 35.28 -8.37 20.16
CA ALA A 95 35.25 -8.82 21.55
C ALA A 95 36.15 -7.91 22.41
N ARG A 96 35.63 -7.38 23.52
CA ARG A 96 36.43 -6.71 24.56
C ARG A 96 36.65 -7.65 25.75
N PRO A 97 37.81 -7.59 26.44
CA PRO A 97 38.20 -8.57 27.46
C PRO A 97 37.54 -8.28 28.82
N GLY A 98 37.30 -9.36 29.57
CA GLY A 98 36.64 -9.35 30.87
C GLY A 98 37.39 -8.58 31.95
N THR A 99 36.63 -7.81 32.75
CA THR A 99 37.09 -7.18 33.98
C THR A 99 36.94 -8.17 35.14
N ARG A 100 38.06 -8.71 35.65
CA ARG A 100 38.05 -9.49 36.90
C ARG A 100 38.29 -8.58 38.10
N ARG A 101 37.30 -8.65 38.98
CA ARG A 101 37.09 -7.98 40.27
C ARG A 101 38.33 -7.78 41.15
N ARG A 102 38.38 -6.56 41.71
CA ARG A 102 38.88 -6.13 43.02
C ARG A 102 39.07 -7.26 44.04
N ARG A 103 40.26 -7.30 44.66
CA ARG A 103 40.47 -7.68 46.06
C ARG A 103 41.61 -6.86 46.66
N SER A 104 41.30 -6.09 47.68
CA SER A 104 42.20 -5.62 48.75
C SER A 104 41.30 -5.25 49.95
N PRO A 105 41.82 -5.17 51.18
CA PRO A 105 43.15 -5.52 51.66
C PRO A 105 43.23 -6.91 52.29
#